data_AF-A0A453LBD7-F1
#
_entry.id   AF-A0A453LBD7-F1
#
_cell.length_a   1.000
_cell.length_b   1.000
_cell.length_c   1.000
_cell.angle_alpha   90.00
_cell.angle_beta   90.00
_cell.angle_gamma   90.00
#
_symmetry.space_group_name_H-M   'P 1'
#
loop_
_entity.id
_entity.type
_entity.pdbx_description
1 polymer ?
#
loop_
_entity_poly.entity_id
_entity_poly.type
_entity_poly.pdbx_seq_one_letter_code
_entity_poly.pdbx_strand_id
1 'polypeptide(L)'
;MDYGGTMPQLQENLCSLLHHARQEASILNPLRVMVMKDMLYLIHAEGLAEHVSPNARSQHQLAFVDLEKSCCELLANTEKNETMVELLSIQDRFAATFPLEADVEPETTQQKSRLPERATDVERTGISIPDTTSLVVDLSAFLEGTQMALPSLNGWLLGYPVTYLFRNESGETATQNLSKHSLHIYRIYVVRNRHSDSKQSEEELLSFSVPCDISMKREEEPWAKSFLARVNGKLERCSQVWASVRLEIEVFQSQSGVIVL
;
A
#
# COMPACT_ATOMS: atom_id res chain seq x y z
N MET A 1 -12.39 -3.50 -1.88
CA MET A 1 -13.53 -4.39 -1.62
C MET A 1 -14.83 -3.58 -1.67
N ASP A 2 -15.33 -3.24 -2.85
CA ASP A 2 -16.69 -3.62 -3.27
C ASP A 2 -16.82 -3.34 -4.78
N TYR A 3 -17.19 -4.36 -5.54
CA TYR A 3 -17.46 -4.28 -6.99
C TYR A 3 -18.90 -4.74 -7.30
N GLY A 4 -19.73 -4.96 -6.28
CA GLY A 4 -21.05 -5.60 -6.37
C GLY A 4 -22.19 -4.84 -5.68
N GLY A 5 -21.95 -3.66 -5.09
CA GLY A 5 -23.00 -2.84 -4.48
C GLY A 5 -23.58 -3.44 -3.19
N THR A 6 -22.73 -4.06 -2.37
CA THR A 6 -23.06 -4.69 -1.08
C THR A 6 -22.88 -3.76 0.12
N MET A 7 -22.29 -2.58 -0.09
CA MET A 7 -22.33 -1.45 0.85
C MET A 7 -23.77 -0.95 1.06
N PRO A 8 -24.19 -0.57 2.29
CA PRO A 8 -23.37 -0.47 3.51
C PRO A 8 -23.21 -1.80 4.29
N GLN A 9 -23.94 -2.86 3.95
CA GLN A 9 -23.98 -4.09 4.76
C GLN A 9 -22.60 -4.74 4.95
N LEU A 10 -21.76 -4.72 3.90
CA LEU A 10 -20.38 -5.21 3.97
C LEU A 10 -19.54 -4.45 5.01
N GLN A 11 -19.70 -3.13 5.10
CA GLN A 11 -19.02 -2.29 6.09
C GLN A 11 -19.43 -2.64 7.51
N GLU A 12 -20.74 -2.76 7.78
CA GLU A 12 -21.27 -3.12 9.10
C GLU A 12 -20.77 -4.49 9.56
N ASN A 13 -20.76 -5.47 8.66
CA ASN A 13 -20.29 -6.82 8.93
C ASN A 13 -18.79 -6.83 9.26
N LEU A 14 -17.97 -6.10 8.49
CA LEU A 14 -16.53 -6.01 8.73
C LEU A 14 -16.20 -5.22 9.99
N CYS A 15 -16.94 -4.16 10.31
CA CYS A 15 -16.78 -3.43 11.57
C CYS A 15 -17.14 -4.31 12.77
N SER A 16 -18.21 -5.09 12.69
CA SER A 16 -18.61 -6.03 13.75
C SER A 16 -17.59 -7.14 13.94
N LEU A 17 -17.11 -7.76 12.84
CA LEU A 17 -16.04 -8.75 12.86
C LEU A 17 -14.76 -8.18 13.49
N LEU A 18 -14.34 -6.99 13.07
CA LEU A 18 -13.11 -6.36 13.56
C LEU A 18 -13.23 -5.91 15.02
N HIS A 19 -14.40 -5.48 15.46
CA HIS A 19 -14.69 -5.16 16.86
C HIS A 19 -14.49 -6.40 17.76
N HIS A 20 -15.09 -7.53 17.39
CA HIS A 20 -14.90 -8.79 18.14
C HIS A 20 -13.46 -9.31 18.05
N ALA A 21 -12.83 -9.27 16.87
CA ALA A 21 -11.46 -9.75 16.71
C ALA A 21 -10.44 -8.94 17.55
N ARG A 22 -10.66 -7.63 17.73
CA ARG A 22 -9.86 -6.77 18.61
C ARG A 22 -10.01 -7.08 20.11
N GLN A 23 -11.16 -7.63 20.54
CA GLN A 23 -11.35 -8.08 21.92
C GLN A 23 -10.49 -9.32 22.24
N GLU A 24 -10.28 -10.19 21.25
CA GLU A 24 -9.48 -11.42 21.37
C GLU A 24 -7.98 -11.20 21.11
N ALA A 25 -7.62 -10.26 20.23
CA ALA A 25 -6.24 -10.07 19.77
C ALA A 25 -5.86 -8.60 19.57
N SER A 26 -5.08 -8.05 20.51
CA SER A 26 -4.59 -6.67 20.50
C SER A 26 -3.74 -6.31 19.27
N ILE A 27 -3.11 -7.30 18.62
CA ILE A 27 -2.38 -7.11 17.34
C ILE A 27 -3.29 -6.59 16.20
N LEU A 28 -4.61 -6.72 16.34
CA LEU A 28 -5.59 -6.21 15.37
C LEU A 28 -6.05 -4.77 15.71
N ASN A 29 -5.60 -4.18 16.82
CA ASN A 29 -5.98 -2.82 17.22
C ASN A 29 -5.58 -1.73 16.21
N PRO A 30 -4.48 -1.83 15.44
CA PRO A 30 -4.17 -0.85 14.40
C PRO A 30 -5.06 -0.95 13.16
N LEU A 31 -5.87 -2.00 13.01
CA LEU A 31 -6.70 -2.17 11.81
C LEU A 31 -7.92 -1.24 11.82
N ARG A 32 -8.27 -0.70 10.65
CA ARG A 32 -9.45 0.15 10.41
C ARG A 32 -10.12 -0.23 9.08
N VAL A 33 -11.41 0.07 8.99
CA VAL A 33 -12.20 -0.04 7.77
C VAL A 33 -12.19 1.33 7.09
N MET A 34 -11.50 1.47 5.97
CA MET A 34 -11.48 2.71 5.19
C MET A 34 -12.49 2.61 4.04
N VAL A 35 -13.32 3.64 3.85
CA VAL A 35 -14.28 3.74 2.75
C VAL A 35 -13.85 4.88 1.83
N MET A 36 -13.88 4.66 0.52
CA MET A 36 -13.36 5.60 -0.46
C MET A 36 -14.08 5.40 -1.81
N LYS A 37 -14.97 6.34 -2.17
CA LYS A 37 -16.00 6.12 -3.20
C LYS A 37 -16.78 4.84 -2.85
N ASP A 38 -17.14 4.03 -3.83
CA ASP A 38 -17.86 2.77 -3.61
C ASP A 38 -16.98 1.61 -3.10
N MET A 39 -15.71 1.86 -2.75
CA MET A 39 -14.75 0.83 -2.34
C MET A 39 -14.44 0.88 -0.84
N LEU A 40 -14.47 -0.30 -0.20
CA LEU A 40 -14.00 -0.50 1.16
C LEU A 40 -12.62 -1.17 1.19
N TYR A 41 -11.77 -0.80 2.15
CA TYR A 41 -10.42 -1.33 2.37
C TYR A 41 -10.25 -1.68 3.85
N LEU A 42 -9.64 -2.84 4.14
CA LEU A 42 -9.11 -3.11 5.47
C LEU A 42 -7.67 -2.60 5.51
N ILE A 43 -7.42 -1.55 6.29
CA ILE A 43 -6.11 -0.89 6.38
C ILE A 43 -5.48 -1.12 7.76
N HIS A 44 -4.15 -1.08 7.84
CA HIS A 44 -3.43 -0.89 9.09
C HIS A 44 -3.10 0.60 9.22
N ALA A 45 -3.67 1.30 10.20
CA ALA A 45 -3.62 2.76 10.29
C ALA A 45 -2.18 3.29 10.32
N GLU A 46 -1.33 2.74 11.20
CA GLU A 46 0.10 3.10 11.29
C GLU A 46 0.86 2.79 9.99
N GLY A 47 0.64 1.61 9.38
CA GLY A 47 1.31 1.22 8.13
C GLY A 47 0.87 2.06 6.93
N LEU A 48 -0.35 2.62 6.96
CA LEU A 48 -0.80 3.61 5.99
C LEU A 48 -0.15 4.96 6.28
N ALA A 49 -0.11 5.41 7.54
CA ALA A 49 0.58 6.64 7.97
C ALA A 49 2.08 6.62 7.57
N GLU A 50 2.77 5.50 7.80
CA GLU A 50 4.12 5.23 7.29
C GLU A 50 4.16 5.45 5.77
N HIS A 51 3.31 4.77 5.00
CA HIS A 51 3.32 4.80 3.53
C HIS A 51 3.03 6.17 2.91
N VAL A 52 2.13 6.96 3.51
CA VAL A 52 1.76 8.30 3.01
C VAL A 52 2.74 9.39 3.47
N SER A 53 3.61 9.11 4.44
CA SER A 53 4.55 10.10 5.00
C SER A 53 5.56 10.62 3.96
N PRO A 54 5.97 11.90 4.03
CA PRO A 54 6.96 12.47 3.09
C PRO A 54 8.29 11.71 3.05
N ASN A 55 8.75 11.23 4.21
CA ASN A 55 9.98 10.44 4.33
C ASN A 55 9.88 9.12 3.55
N ALA A 56 8.78 8.39 3.72
CA ALA A 56 8.59 7.12 3.02
C ALA A 56 8.44 7.30 1.51
N ARG A 57 7.73 8.34 1.03
CA ARG A 57 7.64 8.65 -0.41
C ARG A 57 9.02 8.79 -1.06
N SER A 58 9.94 9.47 -0.37
CA SER A 58 11.32 9.67 -0.83
C SER A 58 12.14 8.37 -0.85
N GLN A 59 11.93 7.48 0.12
CA GLN A 59 12.65 6.21 0.23
C GLN A 59 12.11 5.11 -0.70
N HIS A 60 10.79 5.10 -0.94
CA HIS A 60 10.11 4.00 -1.65
C HIS A 60 10.43 3.91 -3.15
N GLN A 61 11.01 4.95 -3.76
CA GLN A 61 11.38 4.99 -5.19
C GLN A 61 10.24 4.50 -6.11
N LEU A 62 9.00 4.91 -5.83
CA LEU A 62 7.83 4.48 -6.59
C LEU A 62 7.93 4.95 -8.05
N ALA A 63 7.67 4.04 -8.98
CA ALA A 63 7.59 4.33 -10.40
C ALA A 63 6.14 4.69 -10.77
N PHE A 64 5.97 5.80 -11.47
CA PHE A 64 4.67 6.24 -12.00
C PHE A 64 4.69 6.19 -13.52
N VAL A 65 3.66 5.58 -14.11
CA VAL A 65 3.54 5.36 -15.55
C VAL A 65 2.30 6.08 -16.06
N ASP A 66 2.50 7.03 -16.95
CA ASP A 66 1.42 7.76 -17.62
C ASP A 66 0.80 6.87 -18.71
N LEU A 67 -0.49 6.51 -18.55
CA LEU A 67 -1.24 5.73 -19.55
C LEU A 67 -2.08 6.59 -20.50
N GLU A 68 -2.16 7.91 -20.28
CA GLU A 68 -2.92 8.80 -21.18
C GLU A 68 -2.17 9.01 -22.50
N LYS A 69 -0.85 8.84 -22.48
CA LYS A 69 0.02 8.90 -23.66
C LYS A 69 0.20 7.53 -24.31
N SER A 70 0.33 7.54 -25.64
CA SER A 70 0.51 6.32 -26.45
C SER A 70 1.84 5.60 -26.25
N CYS A 71 2.83 6.28 -25.68
CA CYS A 71 4.07 5.70 -25.20
C CYS A 71 3.99 5.70 -23.67
N CYS A 72 3.94 4.52 -23.06
CA CYS A 72 3.97 4.40 -21.60
C CYS A 72 5.34 4.88 -21.11
N GLU A 73 5.40 6.06 -20.52
CA GLU A 73 6.64 6.69 -20.04
C GLU A 73 6.68 6.71 -18.50
N LEU A 74 7.87 6.46 -17.94
CA LEU A 74 8.14 6.70 -16.52
C LEU A 74 8.19 8.19 -16.25
N LEU A 75 7.35 8.66 -15.33
CA LEU A 75 7.28 10.06 -14.92
C LEU A 75 8.47 10.44 -14.02
N ALA A 76 9.56 10.84 -14.65
CA ALA A 76 10.76 11.30 -13.95
C ALA A 76 10.64 12.72 -13.34
N ASN A 77 9.82 13.60 -13.94
CA ASN A 77 9.64 14.99 -13.51
C ASN A 77 8.16 15.28 -13.21
N THR A 78 7.85 15.56 -11.94
CA THR A 78 6.49 15.78 -11.43
C THR A 78 5.81 17.04 -11.97
N GLU A 79 6.58 18.10 -12.25
CA GLU A 79 6.06 19.44 -12.60
C GLU A 79 5.34 19.53 -13.96
N LYS A 80 5.48 18.53 -14.84
CA LYS A 80 4.95 18.57 -16.22
C LYS A 80 3.69 17.70 -16.45
N ASN A 81 3.21 16.99 -15.44
CA ASN A 81 2.07 16.08 -15.58
C ASN A 81 0.99 16.45 -14.55
N GLU A 82 -0.17 16.93 -15.04
CA GLU A 82 -1.29 17.34 -14.18
C GLU A 82 -1.78 16.21 -13.28
N THR A 83 -1.88 14.98 -13.80
CA THR A 83 -2.29 13.78 -13.08
C THR A 83 -1.30 13.42 -11.96
N MET A 84 -0.01 13.72 -12.14
CA MET A 84 1.00 13.56 -11.08
C MET A 84 0.90 14.66 -10.01
N VAL A 85 0.61 15.91 -10.39
CA VAL A 85 0.35 17.01 -9.45
C VAL A 85 -0.91 16.74 -8.62
N GLU A 86 -1.97 16.21 -9.24
CA GLU A 86 -3.18 15.76 -8.55
C GLU A 86 -2.86 14.61 -7.58
N LEU A 87 -2.03 13.64 -7.96
CA LEU A 87 -1.61 12.56 -7.06
C LEU A 87 -0.89 13.12 -5.82
N LEU A 88 0.06 14.04 -6.00
CA LEU A 88 0.80 14.62 -4.87
C LEU A 88 -0.14 15.35 -3.90
N SER A 89 -1.10 16.12 -4.41
CA SER A 89 -2.14 16.76 -3.61
C SER A 89 -2.98 15.75 -2.81
N ILE A 90 -3.37 14.63 -3.44
CA ILE A 90 -4.06 13.52 -2.77
C ILE A 90 -3.18 12.93 -1.66
N GLN A 91 -1.92 12.61 -1.96
CA GLN A 91 -0.97 12.06 -1.00
C GLN A 91 -0.76 12.98 0.22
N ASP A 92 -0.63 14.29 0.01
CA ASP A 92 -0.46 15.29 1.08
C ASP A 92 -1.69 15.38 1.98
N ARG A 93 -2.88 15.39 1.39
CA ARG A 93 -4.13 15.33 2.16
C ARG A 93 -4.26 14.01 2.94
N PHE A 94 -3.77 12.89 2.38
CA PHE A 94 -3.74 11.59 3.08
C PHE A 94 -2.78 11.65 4.27
N ALA A 95 -1.59 12.24 4.12
CA ALA A 95 -0.64 12.44 5.22
C ALA A 95 -1.18 13.38 6.33
N ALA A 96 -1.98 14.38 5.96
CA ALA A 96 -2.69 15.21 6.94
C ALA A 96 -3.82 14.46 7.69
N THR A 97 -4.42 13.45 7.06
CA THR A 97 -5.47 12.60 7.67
C THR A 97 -4.89 11.50 8.56
N PHE A 98 -3.72 10.98 8.20
CA PHE A 98 -2.99 9.95 8.93
C PHE A 98 -1.62 10.49 9.39
N PRO A 99 -1.58 11.46 10.33
CA PRO A 99 -0.33 11.97 10.84
C PRO A 99 0.41 10.87 11.60
N LEU A 100 1.71 10.74 11.32
CA LEU A 100 2.64 10.11 12.26
C LEU A 100 2.90 11.13 13.38
N GLU A 101 2.86 10.69 14.64
CA GLU A 101 3.47 11.50 15.70
C GLU A 101 4.95 11.64 15.38
N ALA A 102 5.44 12.88 15.29
CA ALA A 102 6.86 13.13 15.11
C ALA A 102 7.59 12.65 16.36
N ASP A 103 8.73 11.96 16.18
CA ASP A 103 9.68 11.74 17.27
C ASP A 103 9.98 13.09 17.92
N VAL A 104 9.48 13.29 19.14
CA VAL A 104 9.75 14.49 19.91
C VAL A 104 11.25 14.50 20.16
N GLU A 105 11.97 15.46 19.55
CA GLU A 105 13.39 15.64 19.85
C GLU A 105 13.54 15.76 21.37
N PRO A 106 14.48 15.01 22.00
CA PRO A 106 14.60 15.01 23.44
C PRO A 106 15.18 16.34 23.91
N GLU A 107 14.29 17.31 24.22
CA GLU A 107 14.67 18.53 24.91
C GLU A 107 15.43 18.15 26.19
N THR A 108 16.68 18.59 26.22
CA THR A 108 17.58 18.31 27.34
C THR A 108 17.19 19.19 28.52
N THR A 109 16.88 18.59 29.67
CA THR A 109 17.57 18.80 30.98
C THR A 109 16.70 18.38 32.17
N GLN A 110 17.12 17.32 32.89
CA GLN A 110 17.05 17.04 34.36
C GLN A 110 15.76 17.44 35.16
N GLN A 111 15.24 16.67 36.14
CA GLN A 111 15.95 15.84 37.14
C GLN A 111 15.01 14.90 37.95
N LYS A 112 15.38 13.62 38.09
CA LYS A 112 15.11 12.64 39.19
C LYS A 112 13.78 12.66 40.01
N SER A 113 13.09 11.50 40.06
CA SER A 113 12.76 10.81 41.34
C SER A 113 12.30 9.33 41.22
N ARG A 114 13.19 8.39 41.61
CA ARG A 114 12.99 7.05 42.23
C ARG A 114 11.86 6.07 41.80
N LEU A 115 12.31 4.91 41.30
CA LEU A 115 11.71 3.54 41.34
C LEU A 115 11.41 3.03 42.78
N PRO A 116 10.59 1.97 43.03
CA PRO A 116 10.60 0.61 42.41
C PRO A 116 9.19 0.02 42.08
N GLU A 117 8.95 -1.20 41.55
CA GLU A 117 9.73 -2.31 40.94
C GLU A 117 8.82 -3.07 39.90
N ARG A 118 9.38 -4.05 39.16
CA ARG A 118 8.71 -5.17 38.44
C ARG A 118 7.37 -4.95 37.70
N ALA A 119 7.43 -5.01 36.37
CA ALA A 119 6.80 -6.10 35.60
C ALA A 119 7.53 -6.26 34.26
N THR A 120 7.46 -7.46 33.66
CA THR A 120 7.95 -7.69 32.31
C THR A 120 6.91 -7.25 31.29
N ASP A 121 7.20 -6.18 30.55
CA ASP A 121 6.82 -6.15 29.14
C ASP A 121 7.82 -5.30 28.34
N VAL A 122 8.09 -5.68 27.09
CA VAL A 122 8.89 -4.85 26.18
C VAL A 122 7.90 -3.92 25.49
N GLU A 123 7.56 -2.85 26.20
CA GLU A 123 6.75 -1.75 25.70
C GLU A 123 7.47 -1.09 24.53
N ARG A 124 7.18 -1.59 23.32
CA ARG A 124 7.53 -0.90 22.08
C ARG A 124 6.84 0.46 22.13
N THR A 125 7.61 1.52 21.91
CA THR A 125 7.08 2.88 21.69
C THR A 125 6.26 2.89 20.40
N GLY A 126 5.04 2.35 20.47
CA GLY A 126 4.05 2.40 19.41
C GLY A 126 3.36 3.75 19.45
N ILE A 127 3.15 4.33 18.26
CA ILE A 127 2.41 5.58 18.08
C ILE A 127 1.01 5.38 18.68
N SER A 128 0.67 6.12 19.74
CA SER A 128 -0.58 5.87 20.46
C SER A 128 -1.77 6.51 19.74
N ILE A 129 -2.24 5.87 18.67
CA ILE A 129 -3.52 6.23 18.05
C ILE A 129 -4.61 5.94 19.08
N PRO A 130 -5.42 6.93 19.53
CA PRO A 130 -6.37 6.72 20.60
C PRO A 130 -7.36 5.59 20.28
N ASP A 131 -7.51 4.66 21.23
CA ASP A 131 -8.35 3.45 21.07
C ASP A 131 -9.85 3.79 20.93
N THR A 132 -10.21 5.04 21.25
CA THR A 132 -11.51 5.71 21.04
C THR A 132 -11.77 6.17 19.59
N THR A 133 -10.84 5.99 18.66
CA THR A 133 -11.05 6.33 17.25
C THR A 133 -12.04 5.38 16.56
N SER A 134 -12.93 5.96 15.75
CA SER A 134 -13.89 5.22 14.92
C SER A 134 -13.23 4.06 14.17
N LEU A 135 -13.88 2.88 14.16
CA LEU A 135 -13.46 1.74 13.33
C LEU A 135 -13.51 2.06 11.83
N VAL A 136 -14.37 3.00 11.44
CA VAL A 136 -14.56 3.47 10.06
C VAL A 136 -13.84 4.79 9.83
N VAL A 137 -13.07 4.86 8.74
CA VAL A 137 -12.51 6.09 8.19
C VAL A 137 -13.13 6.34 6.81
N ASP A 138 -14.06 7.29 6.72
CA ASP A 138 -14.71 7.63 5.45
C ASP A 138 -13.95 8.76 4.73
N LEU A 139 -13.44 8.44 3.54
CA LEU A 139 -12.72 9.31 2.62
C LEU A 139 -13.52 9.53 1.31
N SER A 140 -14.83 9.29 1.31
CA SER A 140 -15.67 9.48 0.12
C SER A 140 -15.73 10.96 -0.30
N ALA A 141 -16.04 11.85 0.65
CA ALA A 141 -15.99 13.30 0.44
C ALA A 141 -14.55 13.82 0.17
N PHE A 142 -13.53 13.06 0.57
CA PHE A 142 -12.14 13.44 0.32
C PHE A 142 -11.77 13.36 -1.17
N LEU A 143 -12.29 12.38 -1.91
CA LEU A 143 -12.09 12.26 -3.36
C LEU A 143 -13.20 12.89 -4.20
N GLU A 144 -14.10 13.65 -3.59
CA GLU A 144 -15.12 14.39 -4.32
C GLU A 144 -14.45 15.46 -5.20
N GLY A 145 -14.76 15.45 -6.50
CA GLY A 145 -14.12 16.32 -7.50
C GLY A 145 -12.74 15.86 -8.02
N THR A 146 -12.16 14.77 -7.48
CA THR A 146 -10.90 14.19 -7.98
C THR A 146 -11.09 13.57 -9.37
N GLN A 147 -10.28 14.02 -10.33
CA GLN A 147 -10.28 13.54 -11.72
C GLN A 147 -9.43 12.28 -11.93
N MET A 148 -8.55 11.93 -10.99
CA MET A 148 -7.80 10.68 -11.01
C MET A 148 -8.72 9.44 -11.04
N ALA A 149 -8.34 8.47 -11.87
CA ALA A 149 -9.01 7.19 -11.98
C ALA A 149 -8.84 6.33 -10.71
N LEU A 150 -9.90 5.62 -10.33
CA LEU A 150 -9.88 4.72 -9.17
C LEU A 150 -8.82 3.60 -9.26
N PRO A 151 -8.55 2.97 -10.43
CA PRO A 151 -7.43 2.03 -10.57
C PRO A 151 -6.05 2.63 -10.25
N SER A 152 -5.81 3.89 -10.61
CA SER A 152 -4.56 4.61 -10.28
C SER A 152 -4.38 4.77 -8.77
N LEU A 153 -5.46 5.16 -8.08
CA LEU A 153 -5.45 5.26 -6.62
C LEU A 153 -5.28 3.89 -5.95
N ASN A 154 -5.92 2.84 -6.49
CA ASN A 154 -5.76 1.47 -6.00
C ASN A 154 -4.32 0.99 -6.09
N GLY A 155 -3.63 1.19 -7.22
CA GLY A 155 -2.22 0.79 -7.36
C GLY A 155 -1.32 1.43 -6.31
N TRP A 156 -1.50 2.74 -6.06
CA TRP A 156 -0.75 3.46 -5.04
C TRP A 156 -1.12 3.03 -3.61
N LEU A 157 -2.41 2.86 -3.29
CA LEU A 157 -2.89 2.48 -1.95
C LEU A 157 -2.53 1.04 -1.57
N LEU A 158 -2.51 0.12 -2.54
CA LEU A 158 -2.02 -1.25 -2.37
C LEU A 158 -0.48 -1.32 -2.25
N GLY A 159 0.22 -0.19 -2.40
CA GLY A 159 1.66 -0.08 -2.23
C GLY A 159 2.48 -0.72 -3.36
N TYR A 160 1.88 -0.88 -4.56
CA TYR A 160 2.58 -1.40 -5.73
C TYR A 160 3.76 -0.49 -6.10
N PRO A 161 4.90 -1.06 -6.51
CA PRO A 161 6.09 -0.27 -6.80
C PRO A 161 6.02 0.45 -8.13
N VAL A 162 5.14 -0.01 -9.03
CA VAL A 162 4.75 0.68 -10.27
C VAL A 162 3.26 0.99 -10.18
N THR A 163 2.90 2.26 -10.38
CA THR A 163 1.49 2.71 -10.39
C THR A 163 1.17 3.37 -11.73
N TYR A 164 0.11 2.88 -12.39
CA TYR A 164 -0.43 3.48 -13.61
C TYR A 164 -1.27 4.72 -13.27
N LEU A 165 -0.98 5.86 -13.90
CA LEU A 165 -1.70 7.12 -13.72
C LEU A 165 -2.50 7.48 -14.97
N PHE A 166 -3.79 7.73 -14.78
CA PHE A 166 -4.71 8.27 -15.77
C PHE A 166 -5.94 8.90 -15.08
N ARG A 167 -6.67 9.75 -15.80
CA ARG A 167 -7.91 10.40 -15.35
C ARG A 167 -9.13 9.54 -15.66
N ASN A 168 -10.25 9.78 -14.98
CA ASN A 168 -11.50 9.02 -15.16
C ASN A 168 -11.99 9.06 -16.63
N GLU A 169 -11.83 10.19 -17.32
CA GLU A 169 -12.18 10.36 -18.73
C GLU A 169 -11.27 9.58 -19.71
N SER A 170 -10.04 9.25 -19.28
CA SER A 170 -9.03 8.58 -20.10
C SER A 170 -9.06 7.06 -20.00
N GLY A 171 -10.02 6.46 -19.29
CA GLY A 171 -10.01 5.02 -18.97
C GLY A 171 -9.97 4.08 -20.19
N GLU A 172 -10.68 4.41 -21.26
CA GLU A 172 -10.61 3.65 -22.52
C GLU A 172 -9.23 3.81 -23.19
N THR A 173 -8.72 5.04 -23.29
CA THR A 173 -7.39 5.34 -23.84
C THR A 173 -6.29 4.64 -23.07
N ALA A 174 -6.34 4.65 -21.74
CA ALA A 174 -5.37 3.98 -20.86
C ALA A 174 -5.39 2.45 -21.06
N THR A 175 -6.58 1.86 -21.15
CA THR A 175 -6.81 0.45 -21.47
C THR A 175 -6.24 0.07 -22.84
N GLN A 176 -6.57 0.86 -23.87
CA GLN A 176 -6.07 0.67 -25.23
C GLN A 176 -4.56 0.88 -25.34
N ASN A 177 -3.97 1.80 -24.57
CA ASN A 177 -2.54 2.02 -24.56
C ASN A 177 -1.85 0.82 -23.92
N LEU A 178 -2.23 0.42 -22.70
CA LEU A 178 -1.62 -0.72 -22.01
C LEU A 178 -1.71 -2.02 -22.82
N SER A 179 -2.82 -2.27 -23.54
CA SER A 179 -2.97 -3.49 -24.36
C SER A 179 -2.01 -3.59 -25.55
N LYS A 180 -1.38 -2.49 -25.99
CA LYS A 180 -0.34 -2.49 -27.04
C LYS A 180 0.99 -3.03 -26.54
N HIS A 181 1.21 -3.12 -25.23
CA HIS A 181 2.46 -3.56 -24.63
C HIS A 181 2.39 -5.03 -24.21
N SER A 182 3.48 -5.76 -24.40
CA SER A 182 3.70 -6.99 -23.64
C SER A 182 4.05 -6.62 -22.20
N LEU A 183 3.59 -7.42 -21.24
CA LEU A 183 3.72 -7.11 -19.81
C LEU A 183 4.65 -8.12 -19.12
N HIS A 184 5.55 -7.63 -18.27
CA HIS A 184 6.13 -8.45 -17.22
C HIS A 184 5.11 -8.58 -16.09
N ILE A 185 4.76 -9.82 -15.72
CA ILE A 185 3.95 -10.12 -14.54
C ILE A 185 4.90 -10.45 -13.41
N TYR A 186 4.97 -9.55 -12.43
CA TYR A 186 5.70 -9.73 -11.19
C TYR A 186 4.79 -10.47 -10.21
N ARG A 187 5.22 -11.63 -9.71
CA ARG A 187 4.56 -12.33 -8.61
C ARG A 187 5.49 -12.40 -7.41
N ILE A 188 4.99 -11.98 -6.25
CA ILE A 188 5.74 -12.00 -5.00
C ILE A 188 5.16 -13.09 -4.13
N TYR A 189 6.03 -14.03 -3.80
CA TYR A 189 5.73 -15.21 -3.04
C TYR A 189 6.36 -15.11 -1.66
N VAL A 190 5.65 -15.56 -0.62
CA VAL A 190 6.14 -15.62 0.75
C VAL A 190 6.05 -17.04 1.29
N VAL A 191 7.04 -17.42 2.10
CA VAL A 191 7.09 -18.71 2.79
C VAL A 191 6.86 -18.48 4.28
N ARG A 192 5.96 -19.26 4.89
CA ARG A 192 5.74 -19.23 6.35
C ARG A 192 6.76 -20.11 7.07
N ASN A 193 7.25 -19.64 8.22
CA ASN A 193 7.97 -20.48 9.16
C ASN A 193 6.99 -21.47 9.80
N ARG A 194 7.17 -22.76 9.52
CA ARG A 194 6.40 -23.86 10.10
C ARG A 194 7.28 -24.63 11.09
N HIS A 195 6.76 -24.88 12.29
CA HIS A 195 7.44 -25.65 13.33
C HIS A 195 7.22 -27.18 13.22
N SER A 196 6.72 -27.69 12.09
CA SER A 196 6.37 -29.11 11.89
C SER A 196 6.77 -29.61 10.49
N ASP A 197 7.02 -30.93 10.38
CA ASP A 197 7.51 -31.64 9.18
C ASP A 197 6.60 -31.59 7.93
N SER A 198 5.53 -30.80 7.95
CA SER A 198 4.77 -30.49 6.75
C SER A 198 5.63 -29.68 5.77
N LYS A 199 5.59 -30.02 4.48
CA LYS A 199 6.27 -29.23 3.44
C LYS A 199 5.92 -27.75 3.58
N GLN A 200 6.95 -26.90 3.57
CA GLN A 200 6.78 -25.45 3.48
C GLN A 200 5.91 -25.13 2.26
N SER A 201 4.81 -24.41 2.49
CA SER A 201 3.94 -23.90 1.43
C SER A 201 4.36 -22.48 1.10
N GLU A 202 4.63 -22.24 -0.17
CA GLU A 202 4.78 -20.91 -0.71
C GLU A 202 3.39 -20.34 -1.02
N GLU A 203 3.13 -19.09 -0.64
CA GLU A 203 1.85 -18.39 -0.81
C GLU A 203 2.08 -17.13 -1.64
N GLU A 204 1.22 -16.85 -2.62
CA GLU A 204 1.29 -15.58 -3.36
C GLU A 204 0.82 -14.44 -2.46
N LEU A 205 1.71 -13.48 -2.18
CA LEU A 205 1.42 -12.29 -1.39
C LEU A 205 0.68 -11.25 -2.23
N LEU A 206 1.19 -10.99 -3.43
CA LEU A 206 0.59 -10.11 -4.43
C LEU A 206 1.26 -10.31 -5.80
N SER A 207 0.56 -9.88 -6.84
CA SER A 207 1.10 -9.75 -8.19
C SER A 207 0.73 -8.41 -8.83
N PHE A 208 1.58 -7.92 -9.71
CA PHE A 208 1.37 -6.70 -10.49
C PHE A 208 2.00 -6.84 -11.88
N SER A 209 1.51 -6.04 -12.84
CA SER A 209 2.04 -6.00 -14.20
C SER A 209 2.83 -4.72 -14.46
N VAL A 210 3.80 -4.78 -15.37
CA VAL A 210 4.57 -3.62 -15.86
C VAL A 210 4.85 -3.80 -17.35
N PRO A 211 4.76 -2.77 -18.22
CA PRO A 211 5.16 -2.88 -19.62
C PRO A 211 6.62 -3.34 -19.75
N CYS A 212 6.90 -4.30 -20.64
CA CYS A 212 8.24 -4.87 -20.82
C CYS A 212 9.29 -3.81 -21.19
N ASP A 213 8.87 -2.79 -21.94
CA ASP A 213 9.63 -1.61 -22.36
C ASP A 213 9.90 -0.61 -21.23
N ILE A 214 9.13 -0.63 -20.14
CA ILE A 214 9.43 0.10 -18.90
C ILE A 214 10.32 -0.72 -17.97
N SER A 215 10.17 -2.04 -18.00
CA SER A 215 10.76 -3.00 -17.08
C SER A 215 11.97 -3.72 -17.70
N MET A 216 12.86 -2.99 -18.37
CA MET A 216 13.97 -3.58 -19.14
C MET A 216 14.97 -4.36 -18.28
N LYS A 217 15.25 -3.90 -17.05
CA LYS A 217 16.21 -4.51 -16.12
C LYS A 217 15.56 -5.48 -15.12
N ARG A 218 14.23 -5.67 -15.21
CA ARG A 218 13.47 -6.64 -14.42
C ARG A 218 13.64 -6.48 -12.90
N GLU A 219 14.21 -7.46 -12.21
CA GLU A 219 14.49 -7.41 -10.77
C GLU A 219 15.60 -6.40 -10.41
N GLU A 220 16.40 -5.97 -11.39
CA GLU A 220 17.44 -4.97 -11.16
C GLU A 220 16.93 -3.52 -11.15
N GLU A 221 15.65 -3.28 -11.46
CA GLU A 221 15.09 -1.93 -11.47
C GLU A 221 15.12 -1.29 -10.07
N PRO A 222 15.36 0.04 -9.95
CA PRO A 222 15.47 0.70 -8.64
C PRO A 222 14.21 0.54 -7.76
N TRP A 223 13.04 0.67 -8.38
CA TRP A 223 11.73 0.46 -7.74
C TRP A 223 11.55 -1.00 -7.30
N ALA A 224 12.03 -1.98 -8.07
CA ALA A 224 11.94 -3.40 -7.73
C ALA A 224 12.84 -3.75 -6.53
N LYS A 225 14.08 -3.24 -6.53
CA LYS A 225 15.02 -3.41 -5.40
C LYS A 225 14.52 -2.73 -4.13
N SER A 226 14.05 -1.49 -4.20
CA SER A 226 13.51 -0.76 -3.03
C SER A 226 12.27 -1.48 -2.47
N PHE A 227 11.38 -1.95 -3.34
CA PHE A 227 10.23 -2.75 -2.96
C PHE A 227 10.60 -4.05 -2.24
N LEU A 228 11.50 -4.85 -2.82
CA LEU A 228 11.94 -6.10 -2.19
C LEU A 228 12.69 -5.87 -0.88
N ALA A 229 13.53 -4.83 -0.79
CA ALA A 229 14.19 -4.46 0.46
C ALA A 229 13.16 -4.12 1.56
N ARG A 230 12.12 -3.35 1.21
CA ARG A 230 11.02 -3.01 2.13
C ARG A 230 10.19 -4.22 2.55
N VAL A 231 9.90 -5.15 1.63
CA VAL A 231 9.19 -6.40 1.96
C VAL A 231 10.03 -7.27 2.87
N ASN A 232 11.32 -7.46 2.57
CA ASN A 232 12.25 -8.18 3.46
C ASN A 232 12.32 -7.54 4.86
N GLY A 233 12.47 -6.22 4.97
CA GLY A 233 12.46 -5.53 6.27
C GLY A 233 11.13 -5.62 7.03
N LYS A 234 9.99 -5.88 6.36
CA LYS A 234 8.73 -6.24 7.02
C LYS A 234 8.71 -7.71 7.46
N LEU A 235 9.30 -8.61 6.68
CA LEU A 235 9.43 -10.04 7.02
C LEU A 235 10.38 -10.26 8.20
N GLU A 236 11.55 -9.59 8.24
CA GLU A 236 12.53 -9.69 9.33
C GLU A 236 11.92 -9.29 10.69
N ARG A 237 11.14 -8.19 10.72
CA ARG A 237 10.34 -7.74 11.88
C ARG A 237 9.32 -8.78 12.36
N CYS A 238 8.95 -9.74 11.51
CA CYS A 238 7.97 -10.79 11.75
C CYS A 238 8.53 -12.20 11.45
N SER A 239 9.83 -12.40 11.67
CA SER A 239 10.56 -13.64 11.35
C SER A 239 10.07 -14.88 12.12
N GLN A 240 9.31 -14.70 13.20
CA GLN A 240 8.60 -15.79 13.87
C GLN A 240 7.43 -16.37 13.04
N VAL A 241 6.93 -15.64 12.04
CA VAL A 241 5.82 -16.07 11.14
C VAL A 241 6.33 -16.34 9.72
N TRP A 242 7.25 -15.52 9.21
CA TRP A 242 7.69 -15.57 7.82
C TRP A 242 9.16 -15.97 7.69
N ALA A 243 9.45 -16.83 6.72
CA ALA A 243 10.77 -17.41 6.49
C ALA A 243 11.55 -16.65 5.40
N SER A 244 10.91 -16.39 4.26
CA SER A 244 11.54 -15.80 3.08
C SER A 244 10.49 -15.20 2.12
N VAL A 245 10.98 -14.36 1.21
CA VAL A 245 10.24 -13.87 0.04
C VAL A 245 10.98 -14.29 -1.24
N ARG A 246 10.22 -14.58 -2.30
CA ARG A 246 10.72 -14.83 -3.66
C ARG A 246 9.99 -13.92 -4.64
N LEU A 247 10.73 -13.35 -5.59
CA LEU A 247 10.15 -12.68 -6.75
C LEU A 247 10.21 -13.63 -7.96
N GLU A 248 9.13 -13.65 -8.73
CA GLU A 248 9.03 -14.31 -10.02
C GLU A 248 8.58 -13.29 -11.07
N ILE A 249 9.12 -13.38 -12.29
CA ILE A 249 8.81 -12.46 -13.38
C ILE A 249 8.50 -13.29 -14.63
N GLU A 250 7.22 -13.37 -14.98
CA GLU A 250 6.76 -13.96 -16.24
C GLU A 250 6.59 -12.90 -17.34
N VAL A 251 6.61 -13.32 -18.60
CA VAL A 251 6.31 -12.45 -19.75
C VAL A 251 4.94 -12.83 -20.32
N PHE A 252 3.99 -11.91 -20.21
CA PHE A 252 2.72 -11.98 -20.94
C PHE A 252 2.86 -11.23 -22.27
N GLN A 253 2.89 -11.97 -23.37
CA GLN A 253 2.92 -11.37 -24.71
C GLN A 253 1.55 -10.81 -25.06
N SER A 254 1.48 -9.56 -25.52
CA SER A 254 0.22 -9.01 -26.03
C SER A 254 -0.20 -9.76 -27.29
N GLN A 255 -1.37 -10.39 -27.24
CA GLN A 255 -2.05 -11.01 -28.38
C GLN A 255 -3.23 -10.16 -28.86
N SER A 256 -3.05 -8.83 -28.95
CA SER A 256 -4.07 -7.86 -29.39
C SER A 256 -5.39 -7.88 -28.61
N GLY A 257 -5.40 -8.49 -27.42
CA GLY A 257 -6.55 -8.60 -26.54
C GLY A 257 -6.68 -7.41 -25.59
N VAL A 258 -7.91 -7.00 -25.30
CA VAL A 258 -8.19 -5.90 -24.34
C VAL A 258 -7.75 -6.33 -22.93
N ILE A 259 -6.86 -5.55 -22.33
CA ILE A 259 -6.44 -5.73 -20.92
C ILE A 259 -7.38 -4.87 -20.08
N VAL A 260 -8.19 -5.49 -19.23
CA VAL A 260 -9.11 -4.76 -18.33
C VAL A 260 -8.33 -4.28 -17.11
N LEU A 261 -8.42 -2.97 -16.83
CA LEU A 261 -7.83 -2.26 -15.67
C LEU A 261 -8.80 -2.15 -14.49
#